data_AF-A0A3M2H7H6-F1
#
_entry.id   AF-A0A3M2H7H6-F1
#
_cell.length_a   1.000
_cell.length_b   1.000
_cell.length_c   1.000
_cell.angle_alpha   90.00
_cell.angle_beta   90.00
_cell.angle_gamma   90.00
#
_symmetry.space_group_name_H-M   'P 1'
#
loop_
_entity.id
_entity.type
_entity.pdbx_description
1 polymer ?
#
loop_
_entity_poly.entity_id
_entity_poly.type
_entity_poly.pdbx_seq_one_letter_code
_entity_poly.pdbx_strand_id
1 'polypeptide(L)'
;MTASATDPIPTGVDELTPAWFSRVLARDPGRSRVTAVSTEALGGQVGFMGSLWRCRLSWDPAGAGPASVVVKLPGPPGPNRSLGESLRVFEREIAVYRDLAADWGLPTPAFLHGAHDPGPPPGVDRAIEWVFDHLPLTGVQVVLGALLAVSGRVTRRSVLVIADVPDARPPAQLAGGTLDDVAAGLEVLARFHAAN
;
A
#
# COMPACT_ATOMS: atom_id res chain seq x y z
N MET A 1 -8.61 -20.66 13.40
CA MET A 1 -7.89 -19.70 14.26
C MET A 1 -6.46 -20.19 14.44
N THR A 2 -5.53 -19.68 13.65
CA THR A 2 -4.09 -19.86 13.86
C THR A 2 -3.52 -18.46 14.03
N ALA A 3 -3.13 -18.12 15.26
CA ALA A 3 -2.30 -16.96 15.51
C ALA A 3 -0.99 -17.17 14.76
N SER A 4 -0.81 -16.46 13.64
CA SER A 4 0.40 -16.54 12.83
C SER A 4 1.55 -15.94 13.63
N ALA A 5 2.68 -16.64 13.71
CA ALA A 5 3.94 -16.01 14.07
C ALA A 5 4.14 -14.83 13.12
N THR A 6 4.17 -13.60 13.65
CA THR A 6 4.15 -12.40 12.82
C THR A 6 5.44 -12.31 12.03
N ASP A 7 5.38 -12.49 10.72
CA ASP A 7 6.52 -12.21 9.84
C ASP A 7 7.01 -10.78 10.10
N PRO A 8 8.33 -10.54 10.16
CA PRO A 8 8.84 -9.20 10.40
C PRO A 8 8.32 -8.25 9.31
N ILE A 9 7.67 -7.17 9.74
CA ILE A 9 7.10 -6.17 8.85
C ILE A 9 8.21 -5.20 8.45
N PRO A 10 8.59 -5.13 7.16
CA PRO A 10 9.66 -4.26 6.71
C PRO A 10 9.35 -2.79 6.97
N THR A 11 10.37 -2.03 7.34
CA THR A 11 10.26 -0.58 7.57
C THR A 11 10.95 0.25 6.49
N GLY A 12 11.76 -0.39 5.65
CA GLY A 12 12.51 0.23 4.57
C GLY A 12 12.83 -0.77 3.45
N VAL A 13 13.34 -0.23 2.33
CA VAL A 13 13.68 -1.04 1.14
C VAL A 13 14.78 -2.06 1.41
N ASP A 14 15.73 -1.75 2.30
CA ASP A 14 16.85 -2.64 2.65
C ASP A 14 16.40 -3.92 3.36
N GLU A 15 15.20 -3.91 3.94
CA GLU A 15 14.60 -5.08 4.59
C GLU A 15 13.81 -5.97 3.61
N LEU A 16 13.62 -5.54 2.36
CA LEU A 16 12.99 -6.31 1.27
C LEU A 16 13.96 -7.35 0.69
N THR A 17 14.40 -8.27 1.56
CA THR A 17 15.44 -9.26 1.26
C THR A 17 14.87 -10.53 0.58
N PRO A 18 15.70 -11.32 -0.11
CA PRO A 18 15.30 -12.63 -0.63
C PRO A 18 14.70 -13.54 0.45
N ALA A 19 15.27 -13.53 1.66
CA ALA A 19 14.75 -14.32 2.78
C ALA A 19 13.36 -13.85 3.23
N TRP A 20 13.10 -12.54 3.23
CA TRP A 20 11.77 -12.01 3.54
C TRP A 20 10.74 -12.40 2.47
N PHE A 21 11.03 -12.19 1.19
CA PHE A 21 10.13 -12.61 0.11
C PHE A 21 9.89 -14.12 0.07
N SER A 22 10.92 -14.92 0.37
CA SER A 22 10.76 -16.38 0.49
C SER A 22 9.74 -16.75 1.56
N ARG A 23 9.78 -16.09 2.72
CA ARG A 23 8.80 -16.35 3.79
C ARG A 23 7.37 -15.98 3.40
N VAL A 24 7.19 -14.79 2.81
CA VAL A 24 5.84 -14.24 2.61
C VAL A 24 5.20 -14.62 1.27
N LEU A 25 5.99 -15.03 0.26
CA LEU A 25 5.48 -15.37 -1.08
C LEU A 25 5.67 -16.84 -1.50
N ALA A 26 6.56 -17.61 -0.86
CA ALA A 26 6.76 -19.00 -1.27
C ALA A 26 5.52 -19.83 -0.92
N ARG A 27 4.89 -20.42 -1.94
CA ARG A 27 3.76 -21.33 -1.75
C ARG A 27 4.17 -22.63 -1.05
N ASP A 28 5.42 -23.05 -1.24
CA ASP A 28 6.04 -24.21 -0.59
C ASP A 28 7.44 -23.80 -0.06
N PRO A 29 7.51 -23.24 1.15
CA PRO A 29 8.76 -22.72 1.73
C PRO A 29 9.88 -23.76 1.87
N GLY A 30 9.58 -25.05 1.80
CA GLY A 30 10.56 -26.14 1.83
C GLY A 30 11.12 -26.50 0.45
N ARG A 31 10.49 -26.03 -0.64
CA ARG A 31 10.84 -26.40 -2.01
C ARG A 31 11.13 -25.23 -2.92
N SER A 32 10.72 -24.02 -2.56
CA SER A 32 11.05 -22.82 -3.32
C SER A 32 11.49 -21.68 -2.43
N ARG A 33 12.44 -20.89 -2.94
CA ARG A 33 12.89 -19.67 -2.30
C ARG A 33 13.26 -18.62 -3.34
N VAL A 34 13.18 -17.37 -2.92
CA VAL A 34 13.78 -16.25 -3.63
C VAL A 34 15.29 -16.26 -3.34
N THR A 35 16.10 -16.21 -4.38
CA THR A 35 17.57 -16.21 -4.30
C THR A 35 18.17 -14.83 -4.51
N ALA A 36 17.48 -13.96 -5.25
CA ALA A 36 17.90 -12.59 -5.49
C ALA A 36 16.71 -11.65 -5.63
N VAL A 37 16.92 -10.39 -5.23
CA VAL A 37 15.94 -9.30 -5.34
C VAL A 37 16.65 -8.09 -5.93
N SER A 38 16.01 -7.44 -6.91
CA SER A 38 16.39 -6.12 -7.40
C SER A 38 15.22 -5.16 -7.18
N THR A 39 15.48 -4.01 -6.56
CA THR A 39 14.46 -3.02 -6.20
C THR A 39 14.60 -1.75 -7.03
N GLU A 40 13.48 -1.24 -7.52
CA GLU A 40 13.38 0.00 -8.30
C GLU A 40 12.27 0.86 -7.69
N ALA A 41 12.56 2.12 -7.35
CA ALA A 41 11.56 3.03 -6.82
C ALA A 41 10.55 3.40 -7.92
N LEU A 42 9.25 3.25 -7.64
CA LEU A 42 8.16 3.67 -8.52
C LEU A 42 7.66 5.04 -8.08
N GLY A 43 7.92 6.05 -8.92
CA GLY A 43 7.59 7.45 -8.64
C GLY A 43 8.79 8.22 -8.08
N GLY A 44 9.31 9.17 -8.86
CA GLY A 44 10.43 10.05 -8.47
C GLY A 44 10.06 11.13 -7.45
N GLN A 45 8.79 11.22 -7.06
CA GLN A 45 8.30 12.03 -5.95
C GLN A 45 7.74 11.07 -4.91
N VAL A 46 8.23 11.19 -3.67
CA VAL A 46 7.66 10.51 -2.50
C VAL A 46 6.14 10.61 -2.62
N GLY A 47 5.46 9.48 -2.82
CA GLY A 47 4.00 9.46 -2.81
C GLY A 47 3.54 10.14 -1.53
N PHE A 48 2.46 10.93 -1.59
CA PHE A 48 2.09 11.88 -0.53
C PHE A 48 2.30 11.31 0.89
N MET A 49 2.01 10.01 1.09
CA MET A 49 2.09 9.32 2.39
C MET A 49 2.96 8.04 2.39
N GLY A 50 3.51 7.61 1.25
CA GLY A 50 4.10 6.27 1.09
C GLY A 50 5.10 6.16 -0.07
N SER A 51 5.94 5.13 -0.01
CA SER A 51 6.92 4.79 -1.04
C SER A 51 6.52 3.50 -1.75
N LEU A 52 6.61 3.48 -3.07
CA LEU A 52 6.33 2.30 -3.91
C LEU A 52 7.63 1.78 -4.52
N TRP A 53 7.79 0.47 -4.53
CA TRP A 53 8.96 -0.21 -5.06
C TRP A 53 8.52 -1.35 -5.97
N ARG A 54 9.08 -1.42 -7.17
CA ARG A 54 9.05 -2.64 -7.99
C ARG A 54 10.20 -3.53 -7.55
N CYS A 55 9.89 -4.76 -7.16
CA CYS A 55 10.87 -5.75 -6.75
C CYS A 55 10.87 -6.89 -7.77
N ARG A 56 11.97 -7.07 -8.49
CA ARG A 56 12.20 -8.22 -9.38
C ARG A 56 12.81 -9.36 -8.58
N LEU A 57 12.24 -10.56 -8.69
CA LEU A 57 12.53 -11.72 -7.87
C LEU A 57 13.07 -12.86 -8.71
N SER A 58 14.24 -13.37 -8.33
CA SER A 58 14.79 -14.63 -8.89
C SER A 58 14.43 -15.78 -7.96
N TRP A 59 13.85 -16.85 -8.51
CA TRP A 59 13.40 -18.02 -7.75
C TRP A 59 14.28 -19.26 -8.03
N ASP A 60 14.42 -20.09 -7.01
CA ASP A 60 14.94 -21.47 -7.12
C ASP A 60 13.88 -22.44 -6.54
N PRO A 61 13.29 -23.33 -7.36
CA PRO A 61 13.47 -23.43 -8.81
C PRO A 61 12.86 -22.23 -9.55
N ALA A 62 13.34 -21.97 -10.78
CA ALA A 62 12.82 -20.90 -11.61
C ALA A 62 11.30 -21.08 -11.87
N GLY A 63 10.55 -19.96 -11.83
CA GLY A 63 9.10 -19.96 -12.04
C GLY A 63 8.28 -20.42 -10.83
N ALA A 64 8.89 -20.65 -9.67
CA ALA A 64 8.17 -21.05 -8.46
C ALA A 64 7.27 -19.96 -7.85
N GLY A 65 7.37 -18.72 -8.33
CA GLY A 65 6.60 -17.57 -7.87
C GLY A 65 6.63 -16.42 -8.87
N PRO A 66 6.05 -15.25 -8.51
CA PRO A 66 6.03 -14.08 -9.39
C PRO A 66 7.45 -13.59 -9.70
N ALA A 67 7.71 -13.25 -10.96
CA ALA A 67 8.99 -12.69 -11.39
C ALA A 67 9.20 -11.24 -10.91
N SER A 68 8.10 -10.52 -10.65
CA SER A 68 8.13 -9.20 -10.02
C SER A 68 6.87 -8.93 -9.21
N VAL A 69 7.01 -8.06 -8.23
CA VAL A 69 5.91 -7.57 -7.37
C VAL A 69 6.07 -6.07 -7.13
N VAL A 70 4.98 -5.42 -6.73
CA VAL A 70 5.01 -4.04 -6.23
C VAL A 70 4.83 -4.07 -4.72
N VAL A 71 5.74 -3.40 -4.00
CA VAL A 71 5.71 -3.26 -2.55
C VAL A 71 5.45 -1.81 -2.19
N LYS A 72 4.45 -1.58 -1.34
CA LYS A 72 4.17 -0.28 -0.72
C LYS A 72 4.60 -0.30 0.74
N LEU A 73 5.43 0.69 1.10
CA LEU A 73 5.86 0.96 2.46
C LEU A 73 5.37 2.36 2.88
N PRO A 74 5.13 2.60 4.17
CA PRO A 74 4.99 3.96 4.69
C PRO A 74 6.19 4.82 4.29
N GLY A 75 5.93 6.11 4.05
CA GLY A 75 6.98 7.06 3.72
C GLY A 75 7.96 7.28 4.88
N PRO A 76 8.98 8.14 4.69
CA PRO A 76 9.81 8.58 5.80
C PRO A 76 8.96 9.21 6.92
N PRO A 77 9.43 9.18 8.18
CA PRO A 77 8.75 9.87 9.28
C PRO A 77 8.49 11.34 8.94
N GLY A 78 7.27 11.81 9.16
CA GLY A 78 6.85 13.16 8.79
C GLY A 78 5.34 13.33 8.85
N PRO A 79 4.84 14.56 8.69
CA PRO A 79 3.43 14.88 8.90
C PRO A 79 2.48 14.06 8.02
N ASN A 80 2.82 13.83 6.75
CA ASN A 80 1.94 13.09 5.86
C ASN A 80 1.81 11.61 6.25
N ARG A 81 2.91 10.97 6.68
CA ARG A 81 2.87 9.60 7.21
C ARG A 81 2.02 9.55 8.46
N SER A 82 2.26 10.47 9.40
CA SER A 82 1.55 10.47 10.68
C SER A 82 0.05 10.73 10.53
N LEU A 83 -0.34 11.60 9.59
CA LEU A 83 -1.74 11.76 9.20
C LEU A 83 -2.32 10.45 8.65
N GLY A 84 -1.59 9.76 7.79
CA GLY A 84 -1.98 8.47 7.26
C GLY A 84 -2.22 7.41 8.30
N GLU A 85 -1.30 7.31 9.26
CA GLU A 85 -1.44 6.38 10.37
C GLU A 85 -2.66 6.72 11.24
N SER A 86 -2.89 8.01 11.49
CA SER A 86 -4.06 8.49 12.26
C SER A 86 -5.38 8.20 11.56
N LEU A 87 -5.40 8.26 10.22
CA LEU A 87 -6.55 7.94 9.37
C LEU A 87 -6.62 6.45 8.97
N ARG A 88 -5.69 5.62 9.48
CA ARG A 88 -5.61 4.18 9.21
C ARG A 88 -5.52 3.83 7.72
N VAL A 89 -4.91 4.70 6.90
CA VAL A 89 -4.92 4.55 5.44
C VAL A 89 -4.25 3.27 4.97
N PHE A 90 -3.14 2.87 5.61
CA PHE A 90 -2.40 1.67 5.22
C PHE A 90 -3.15 0.38 5.57
N GLU A 91 -3.77 0.34 6.75
CA GLU A 91 -4.63 -0.78 7.17
C GLU A 91 -5.84 -0.92 6.25
N ARG A 92 -6.51 0.20 5.95
CA ARG A 92 -7.66 0.22 5.04
C ARG A 92 -7.27 -0.21 3.63
N GLU A 93 -6.12 0.23 3.13
CA GLU A 93 -5.62 -0.18 1.81
C GLU A 93 -5.30 -1.68 1.75
N ILE A 94 -4.66 -2.24 2.78
CA ILE A 94 -4.45 -3.69 2.90
C ILE A 94 -5.79 -4.43 2.91
N ALA A 95 -6.75 -3.97 3.71
CA ALA A 95 -8.08 -4.57 3.78
C ALA A 95 -8.82 -4.50 2.44
N VAL A 96 -8.71 -3.38 1.70
CA VAL A 96 -9.27 -3.26 0.35
C VAL A 96 -8.73 -4.35 -0.57
N TYR A 97 -7.41 -4.47 -0.70
CA TYR A 97 -6.82 -5.46 -1.62
C TYR A 97 -7.08 -6.90 -1.17
N ARG A 98 -7.05 -7.16 0.13
CA ARG A 98 -7.24 -8.50 0.68
C ARG A 98 -8.69 -8.97 0.65
N ASP A 99 -9.62 -8.08 1.02
CA ASP A 99 -10.97 -8.48 1.39
C ASP A 99 -12.04 -7.98 0.41
N LEU A 100 -11.76 -6.93 -0.39
CA LEU A 100 -12.80 -6.25 -1.21
C LEU A 100 -12.51 -6.24 -2.72
N ALA A 101 -11.24 -6.13 -3.11
CA ALA A 101 -10.86 -5.85 -4.51
C ALA A 101 -11.33 -6.92 -5.50
N ALA A 102 -11.40 -8.18 -5.07
CA ALA A 102 -11.86 -9.29 -5.92
C ALA A 102 -13.34 -9.15 -6.34
N ASP A 103 -14.16 -8.46 -5.54
CA ASP A 103 -15.60 -8.34 -5.76
C ASP A 103 -15.98 -7.10 -6.57
N TRP A 104 -15.05 -6.17 -6.79
CA TRP A 104 -15.35 -4.88 -7.44
C TRP A 104 -15.52 -4.96 -8.95
N GLY A 105 -15.12 -6.06 -9.60
CA GLY A 105 -15.13 -6.16 -11.06
C GLY A 105 -14.18 -5.16 -11.75
N LEU A 106 -13.28 -4.54 -10.99
CA LEU A 106 -12.26 -3.62 -11.49
C LEU A 106 -10.96 -4.38 -11.79
N PRO A 107 -10.18 -3.97 -12.80
CA PRO A 107 -8.88 -4.55 -13.09
C PRO A 107 -7.84 -4.09 -12.04
N THR A 108 -7.91 -4.66 -10.84
CA THR A 108 -6.99 -4.36 -9.73
C THR A 108 -5.84 -5.38 -9.68
N PRO A 109 -4.62 -4.96 -9.33
CA PRO A 109 -3.52 -5.88 -9.05
C PRO A 109 -3.90 -6.91 -7.95
N ALA A 110 -3.49 -8.16 -8.13
CA ALA A 110 -3.77 -9.21 -7.15
C ALA A 110 -3.06 -8.94 -5.82
N PHE A 111 -3.76 -9.14 -4.70
CA PHE A 111 -3.16 -9.16 -3.37
C PHE A 111 -2.24 -10.37 -3.22
N LEU A 112 -1.00 -10.14 -2.76
CA LEU A 112 -0.04 -11.21 -2.50
C LEU A 112 0.29 -11.35 -1.02
N HIS A 113 0.50 -10.22 -0.34
CA HIS A 113 0.78 -10.19 1.10
C HIS A 113 0.46 -8.82 1.69
N GLY A 114 0.11 -8.76 2.97
CA GLY A 114 -0.09 -7.52 3.69
C GLY A 114 0.00 -7.73 5.19
N ALA A 115 0.75 -6.87 5.86
CA ALA A 115 0.93 -6.90 7.31
C ALA A 115 1.07 -5.48 7.85
N HIS A 116 0.52 -5.22 9.02
CA HIS A 116 0.65 -3.94 9.70
C HIS A 116 0.62 -4.12 11.22
N ASP A 117 1.27 -3.21 11.94
CA ASP A 117 1.07 -3.10 13.38
C ASP A 117 -0.41 -2.72 13.66
N PRO A 118 -0.96 -3.04 14.84
CA PRO A 118 -2.34 -2.67 15.19
C PRO A 118 -2.59 -1.17 14.96
N GLY A 119 -3.83 -0.83 14.59
CA GLY A 119 -4.27 0.56 14.38
C GLY A 119 -4.32 1.41 15.66
N PRO A 120 -4.58 2.72 15.55
CA PRO A 120 -4.71 3.60 16.71
C PRO A 120 -5.78 3.11 17.68
N PRO A 121 -5.72 3.56 18.95
CA PRO A 121 -6.73 3.20 19.93
C PRO A 121 -8.14 3.41 19.38
N PRO A 122 -9.10 2.52 19.69
CA PRO A 122 -10.49 2.67 19.27
C PRO A 122 -11.03 4.07 19.60
N GLY A 123 -11.70 4.71 18.64
CA GLY A 123 -12.32 6.03 18.82
C GLY A 123 -11.54 7.23 18.27
N VAL A 124 -10.26 7.06 17.90
CA VAL A 124 -9.51 8.12 17.18
C VAL A 124 -10.22 8.49 15.86
N ASP A 125 -10.66 7.49 15.11
CA ASP A 125 -11.38 7.67 13.84
C ASP A 125 -12.64 8.54 14.03
N ARG A 126 -13.45 8.23 15.06
CA ARG A 126 -14.67 8.99 15.40
C ARG A 126 -14.38 10.42 15.85
N ALA A 127 -13.28 10.62 16.57
CA ALA A 127 -12.88 11.96 16.99
C ALA A 127 -12.47 12.82 15.79
N ILE A 128 -11.77 12.21 14.82
CA ILE A 128 -11.41 12.88 13.57
C ILE A 128 -12.67 13.20 12.75
N GLU A 129 -13.58 12.24 12.57
CA GLU A 129 -14.86 12.45 11.87
C GLU A 129 -15.64 13.61 12.51
N TRP A 130 -15.76 13.62 13.84
CA TRP A 130 -16.42 14.71 14.57
C TRP A 130 -15.78 16.07 14.28
N VAL A 131 -14.44 16.14 14.26
CA VAL A 131 -13.69 17.37 13.94
C VAL A 131 -14.03 17.86 12.54
N PHE A 132 -14.05 16.98 11.54
CA PHE A 132 -14.40 17.33 10.16
C PHE A 132 -15.85 17.78 10.02
N ASP A 133 -16.78 17.15 10.74
CA ASP A 133 -18.22 17.42 10.64
C ASP A 133 -18.64 18.71 11.38
N HIS A 134 -17.92 19.10 12.45
CA HIS A 134 -18.38 20.13 13.39
C HIS A 134 -17.54 21.40 13.40
N LEU A 135 -16.35 21.42 12.78
CA LEU A 135 -15.51 22.62 12.73
C LEU A 135 -15.54 23.26 11.34
N PRO A 136 -15.52 24.61 11.26
CA PRO A 136 -15.20 25.28 10.01
C PRO A 136 -13.78 24.91 9.57
N LEU A 137 -13.47 25.03 8.27
CA LEU A 137 -12.17 24.63 7.69
C LEU A 137 -10.96 25.15 8.46
N THR A 138 -11.02 26.38 8.98
CA THR A 138 -9.95 26.97 9.80
C THR A 138 -9.75 26.19 11.11
N GLY A 139 -10.83 25.76 11.75
CA GLY A 139 -10.79 24.92 12.96
C GLY A 139 -10.22 23.54 12.68
N VAL A 140 -10.62 22.91 11.56
CA VAL A 140 -10.04 21.65 11.09
C VAL A 140 -8.53 21.79 10.87
N GLN A 141 -8.09 22.86 10.20
CA GLN A 141 -6.66 23.12 9.96
C GLN A 141 -5.86 23.27 11.26
N VAL A 142 -6.40 23.97 12.26
CA VAL A 142 -5.75 24.11 13.58
C VAL A 142 -5.63 22.76 14.29
N VAL A 143 -6.71 22.00 14.36
CA VAL A 143 -6.71 20.68 15.02
C VAL A 143 -5.79 19.70 14.30
N LEU A 144 -5.84 19.66 12.97
CA LEU A 144 -4.97 18.85 12.14
C LEU A 144 -3.50 19.23 12.34
N GLY A 145 -3.18 20.52 12.36
CA GLY A 145 -1.82 21.02 12.63
C GLY A 145 -1.30 20.58 14.00
N ALA A 146 -2.13 20.64 15.04
CA ALA A 146 -1.79 20.19 16.38
C ALA A 146 -1.57 18.66 16.44
N LEU A 147 -2.46 17.87 15.82
CA LEU A 147 -2.32 16.41 15.70
C LEU A 147 -1.01 16.05 14.98
N LEU A 148 -0.73 16.70 13.86
CA LEU A 148 0.50 16.49 13.08
C LEU A 148 1.77 16.78 13.91
N ALA A 149 1.76 17.84 14.72
CA ALA A 149 2.90 18.18 15.59
C ALA A 149 3.19 17.13 16.68
N VAL A 150 2.18 16.39 17.16
CA VAL A 150 2.33 15.39 18.22
C VAL A 150 2.55 13.98 17.66
N SER A 151 2.04 13.70 16.46
CA SER A 151 1.95 12.37 15.85
C SER A 151 3.27 11.82 15.29
N GLY A 152 4.34 12.62 15.20
CA GLY A 152 5.68 12.16 14.75
C GLY A 152 6.41 11.18 15.68
N ARG A 153 5.80 10.74 16.79
CA ARG A 153 6.44 9.89 17.82
C ARG A 153 6.10 8.40 17.74
N VAL A 154 5.06 8.03 16.99
CA VAL A 154 4.67 6.62 16.82
C VAL A 154 4.73 6.33 15.33
N THR A 155 5.62 5.43 14.95
CA THR A 155 5.76 4.95 13.58
C THR A 155 5.26 3.52 13.53
N ARG A 156 4.05 3.32 13.03
CA ARG A 156 3.52 1.97 12.80
C ARG A 156 4.15 1.38 11.56
N ARG A 157 4.47 0.10 11.61
CA ARG A 157 4.98 -0.64 10.46
C ARG A 157 3.81 -1.13 9.64
N SER A 158 3.94 -1.05 8.32
CA SER A 158 2.97 -1.58 7.38
C SER A 158 3.69 -1.98 6.11
N VAL A 159 3.22 -3.04 5.47
CA VAL A 159 3.68 -3.46 4.15
C VAL A 159 2.49 -4.00 3.39
N LEU A 160 2.40 -3.63 2.11
CA LEU A 160 1.47 -4.20 1.15
C LEU A 160 2.27 -4.69 -0.05
N VAL A 161 2.05 -5.95 -0.43
CA VAL A 161 2.64 -6.57 -1.61
C VAL A 161 1.51 -6.96 -2.55
N ILE A 162 1.56 -6.44 -3.77
CA ILE A 162 0.61 -6.72 -4.84
C ILE A 162 1.35 -7.19 -6.08
N ALA A 163 0.62 -7.85 -6.99
CA ALA A 163 1.15 -8.23 -8.29
C ALA A 163 1.68 -7.01 -9.05
N ASP A 164 2.82 -7.16 -9.72
CA ASP A 164 3.33 -6.12 -10.61
C ASP A 164 2.46 -6.01 -11.86
N VAL A 165 2.37 -4.79 -12.38
CA VAL A 165 1.72 -4.48 -13.64
C VAL A 165 2.82 -4.02 -14.59
N PRO A 166 3.34 -4.92 -15.45
CA PRO A 166 4.56 -4.67 -16.23
C PRO A 166 4.48 -3.42 -17.10
N ASP A 167 3.31 -3.20 -17.71
CA ASP A 167 3.04 -2.09 -18.63
C ASP A 167 2.46 -0.85 -17.93
N ALA A 168 2.46 -0.82 -16.59
CA ALA A 168 1.97 0.34 -15.86
C ALA A 168 2.87 1.56 -16.11
N ARG A 169 2.26 2.59 -16.69
CA ARG A 169 2.85 3.92 -16.84
C ARG A 169 2.28 4.82 -15.74
N PRO A 170 3.09 5.30 -14.77
CA PRO A 170 2.58 6.27 -13.82
C PRO A 170 2.14 7.53 -14.58
N PRO A 171 0.90 8.01 -14.38
CA PRO A 171 0.44 9.20 -15.07
C PRO A 171 1.29 10.39 -14.66
N ALA A 172 1.76 11.16 -15.64
CA ALA A 172 2.43 12.42 -15.37
C ALA A 172 1.38 13.41 -14.87
N GLN A 173 1.35 13.68 -13.56
CA GLN A 173 0.30 14.51 -12.94
C GLN A 173 0.14 15.88 -13.60
N LEU A 174 1.23 16.47 -14.10
CA LEU A 174 1.22 17.76 -14.79
C LEU A 174 0.90 17.66 -16.28
N ALA A 175 1.34 16.60 -16.96
CA ALA A 175 1.11 16.43 -18.40
C ALA A 175 -0.24 15.78 -18.71
N GLY A 176 -0.85 15.12 -17.74
CA GLY A 176 -2.09 14.36 -17.89
C GLY A 176 -1.89 13.02 -18.63
N GLY A 177 -3.02 12.39 -18.96
CA GLY A 177 -3.08 11.21 -19.83
C GLY A 177 -3.47 11.58 -21.26
N THR A 178 -3.32 10.62 -22.17
CA THR A 178 -3.80 10.75 -23.56
C THR A 178 -5.32 10.57 -23.64
N LEU A 179 -5.94 10.85 -24.80
CA LEU A 179 -7.35 10.52 -25.03
C LEU A 179 -7.61 9.01 -24.95
N ASP A 180 -6.64 8.18 -25.34
CA ASP A 180 -6.73 6.72 -25.19
C ASP A 180 -6.74 6.32 -23.71
N ASP A 181 -5.91 6.97 -22.88
CA ASP A 181 -5.91 6.75 -21.42
C ASP A 181 -7.29 7.12 -20.82
N VAL A 182 -7.90 8.23 -21.28
CA VAL A 182 -9.27 8.63 -20.87
C VAL A 182 -10.31 7.62 -21.31
N ALA A 183 -10.26 7.17 -22.57
CA ALA A 183 -11.20 6.18 -23.10
C ALA A 183 -11.15 4.86 -22.31
N ALA A 184 -9.93 4.36 -22.03
CA ALA A 184 -9.73 3.17 -21.22
C ALA A 184 -10.28 3.34 -19.79
N GLY A 185 -10.03 4.50 -19.17
CA GLY A 185 -10.58 4.81 -17.85
C GLY A 185 -12.11 4.86 -17.84
N LEU A 186 -12.72 5.49 -18.84
CA LEU A 186 -14.18 5.57 -18.99
C LEU A 186 -14.82 4.20 -19.24
N GLU A 187 -14.18 3.31 -20.00
CA GLU A 187 -14.69 1.96 -20.23
C GLU A 187 -14.75 1.15 -18.93
N VAL A 188 -13.69 1.22 -18.11
CA VAL A 188 -13.64 0.58 -16.78
C VAL A 188 -14.73 1.15 -15.87
N LEU A 189 -14.84 2.49 -15.79
CA LEU A 189 -15.85 3.15 -14.96
C LEU A 189 -17.28 2.83 -15.42
N ALA A 190 -17.53 2.79 -16.73
CA ALA A 190 -18.84 2.46 -17.29
C ALA A 190 -19.25 1.03 -16.91
N ARG A 191 -18.34 0.05 -17.01
CA ARG A 191 -18.61 -1.33 -16.57
C ARG A 191 -18.88 -1.42 -15.08
N PHE A 192 -18.09 -0.71 -14.28
CA PHE A 192 -18.26 -0.65 -12.83
C PHE A 192 -19.63 -0.06 -12.44
N HIS A 193 -20.03 1.07 -13.05
CA HIS A 193 -21.34 1.69 -12.85
C HIS A 193 -22.50 0.85 -13.38
N ALA A 194 -22.31 0.05 -14.42
CA ALA A 194 -23.38 -0.81 -14.93
C ALA A 194 -23.65 -2.02 -14.01
N ALA A 195 -22.67 -2.41 -13.21
CA ALA A 195 -22.74 -3.58 -12.32
C ALA A 195 -23.16 -3.25 -10.87
N ASN A 196 -23.24 -1.97 -10.49
CA ASN A 196 -23.55 -1.49 -9.13
C ASN A 196 -24.59 -0.37 -9.16
#